data_AF-A0AAW6WCL1-F1
#
_entry.id   AF-A0AAW6WCL1-F1
#
_cell.length_a   1.000
_cell.length_b   1.000
_cell.length_c   1.000
_cell.angle_alpha   90.00
_cell.angle_beta   90.00
_cell.angle_gamma   90.00
#
_symmetry.space_group_name_H-M   'P 1'
#
loop_
_entity.id
_entity.type
_entity.pdbx_description
1 polymer ?
#
loop_
_entity_poly.entity_id
_entity_poly.type
_entity_poly.pdbx_seq_one_letter_code
_entity_poly.pdbx_strand_id
1 'polypeptide(L)'
;MSTRNEVYKLLAIKTEINDIVDILQVSRRTVERYAKEYSDTLATKDKKATTTSDRKRRKEIARAHIETGSSIKEASELTQTHISSVKRLSSKERLQEKQADFLRRLRDEHKARIEANKCDRLRANEIAKKKIIATIEDTEYISKTLQETLILNERAEQEILESDRLIQLEKLELEQKKALSDVEKTNEKLDDVLSKLEESL
;
A
#
# COMPACT_ATOMS: atom_id res chain seq x y z
N MET A 1 -3.14 4.51 -22.38
CA MET A 1 -3.85 4.95 -21.15
C MET A 1 -4.24 6.41 -21.33
N SER A 2 -5.40 6.84 -20.81
CA SER A 2 -5.85 8.25 -20.95
C SER A 2 -5.23 9.11 -19.85
N THR A 3 -4.68 10.28 -20.19
CA THR A 3 -4.14 11.27 -19.23
C THR A 3 -5.11 11.58 -18.10
N ARG A 4 -6.42 11.66 -18.42
CA ARG A 4 -7.47 11.89 -17.41
C ARG A 4 -7.51 10.79 -16.35
N ASN A 5 -7.37 9.53 -16.75
CA ASN A 5 -7.43 8.40 -15.84
C ASN A 5 -6.24 8.43 -14.88
N GLU A 6 -5.06 8.80 -15.37
CA GLU A 6 -3.86 8.89 -14.54
C GLU A 6 -3.96 10.05 -13.53
N VAL A 7 -4.51 11.19 -13.95
CA VAL A 7 -4.84 12.29 -13.02
C VAL A 7 -5.81 11.82 -11.94
N TYR A 8 -6.88 11.08 -12.29
CA TYR A 8 -7.82 10.55 -11.29
C TYR A 8 -7.18 9.58 -10.30
N LYS A 9 -6.21 8.76 -10.71
CA LYS A 9 -5.48 7.90 -9.78
C LYS A 9 -4.68 8.69 -8.77
N LEU A 10 -3.93 9.68 -9.24
CA LEU A 10 -3.11 10.52 -8.37
C LEU A 10 -3.99 11.33 -7.40
N LEU A 11 -5.16 11.79 -7.85
CA LEU A 11 -6.14 12.42 -6.97
C LEU A 11 -6.75 11.42 -5.97
N ALA A 12 -6.96 10.16 -6.35
CA ALA A 12 -7.48 9.11 -5.45
C ALA A 12 -6.52 8.80 -4.29
N ILE A 13 -5.20 8.89 -4.53
CA ILE A 13 -4.16 8.77 -3.49
C ILE A 13 -3.84 10.11 -2.80
N LYS A 14 -4.60 11.18 -3.09
CA LYS A 14 -4.47 12.53 -2.50
C LYS A 14 -3.15 13.24 -2.82
N THR A 15 -2.60 13.03 -4.01
CA THR A 15 -1.44 13.79 -4.50
C THR A 15 -1.84 15.24 -4.80
N GLU A 16 -0.96 16.19 -4.48
CA GLU A 16 -1.16 17.61 -4.74
C GLU A 16 -1.12 17.94 -6.24
N ILE A 17 -1.84 18.99 -6.65
CA ILE A 17 -1.97 19.37 -8.07
C ILE A 17 -0.60 19.66 -8.71
N ASN A 18 0.31 20.31 -7.98
CA ASN A 18 1.65 20.63 -8.48
C ASN A 18 2.46 19.35 -8.74
N ASP A 19 2.43 18.41 -7.80
CA ASP A 19 3.11 17.12 -7.96
C ASP A 19 2.52 16.33 -9.12
N ILE A 20 1.20 16.38 -9.35
CA ILE A 20 0.55 15.73 -10.50
C ILE A 20 1.06 16.33 -11.83
N VAL A 21 1.23 17.65 -11.89
CA VAL A 21 1.78 18.35 -13.06
C VAL A 21 3.19 17.84 -13.36
N ASP A 22 4.01 17.71 -12.32
CA ASP A 22 5.41 17.29 -12.45
C ASP A 22 5.53 15.79 -12.79
N ILE A 23 4.71 14.94 -12.17
CA ILE A 23 4.69 13.49 -12.43
C ILE A 23 4.24 13.19 -13.87
N LEU A 24 3.15 13.85 -14.32
CA LEU A 24 2.54 13.55 -15.61
C LEU A 24 3.06 14.42 -16.75
N GLN A 25 3.85 15.46 -16.46
CA GLN A 25 4.41 16.40 -17.44
C GLN A 25 3.32 17.01 -18.34
N VAL A 26 2.22 17.46 -17.73
CA VAL A 26 1.06 18.04 -18.41
C VAL A 26 0.75 19.44 -17.90
N SER A 27 0.08 20.25 -18.73
CA SER A 27 -0.27 21.61 -18.32
C SER A 27 -1.11 21.65 -17.03
N ARG A 28 -0.80 22.58 -16.13
CA ARG A 28 -1.55 22.83 -14.89
C ARG A 28 -3.06 22.97 -15.14
N ARG A 29 -3.45 23.72 -16.17
CA ARG A 29 -4.86 23.89 -16.57
C ARG A 29 -5.58 22.56 -16.86
N THR A 30 -4.86 21.58 -17.43
CA THR A 30 -5.43 20.27 -17.72
C THR A 30 -5.66 19.48 -16.43
N VAL A 31 -4.72 19.53 -15.49
CA VAL A 31 -4.84 18.88 -14.18
C VAL A 31 -5.98 19.52 -13.38
N GLU A 32 -6.02 20.85 -13.29
CA GLU A 32 -7.08 21.60 -12.58
C GLU A 32 -8.47 21.29 -13.13
N ARG A 33 -8.61 21.22 -14.46
CA ARG A 33 -9.87 20.84 -15.09
C ARG A 33 -10.31 19.45 -14.66
N TYR A 34 -9.42 18.46 -14.70
CA TYR A 34 -9.78 17.10 -14.28
C TYR A 34 -9.98 16.98 -12.77
N ALA A 35 -9.22 17.71 -11.96
CA ALA A 35 -9.41 17.78 -10.52
C ALA A 35 -10.78 18.34 -10.16
N LYS A 36 -11.22 19.40 -10.85
CA LYS A 36 -12.57 19.94 -10.71
C LYS A 36 -13.64 18.93 -11.13
N GLU A 37 -13.48 18.27 -12.27
CA GLU A 37 -14.41 17.22 -12.70
C GLU A 37 -14.51 16.07 -11.68
N TYR A 38 -13.38 15.69 -11.08
CA TYR A 38 -13.30 14.67 -10.05
C TYR A 38 -14.05 15.11 -8.78
N SER A 39 -13.74 16.30 -8.25
CA SER A 39 -14.36 16.83 -7.04
C SER A 39 -15.86 17.03 -7.22
N ASP A 40 -16.30 17.59 -8.35
CA ASP A 40 -17.72 17.84 -8.63
C ASP A 40 -18.52 16.52 -8.69
N THR A 41 -17.90 15.46 -9.25
CA THR A 41 -18.54 14.14 -9.33
C THR A 41 -18.68 13.50 -7.94
N LEU A 42 -17.67 13.64 -7.08
CA LEU A 42 -17.73 13.11 -5.71
C LEU A 42 -18.65 13.94 -4.80
N ALA A 43 -18.71 15.26 -5.00
CA ALA A 43 -19.59 16.16 -4.26
C ALA A 43 -21.08 15.90 -4.58
N THR A 44 -21.37 15.40 -5.79
CA THR A 44 -22.73 15.05 -6.22
C THR A 44 -23.04 13.56 -6.07
N LYS A 45 -22.38 12.86 -5.13
CA LYS A 45 -22.64 11.45 -4.87
C LYS A 45 -24.11 11.17 -4.51
N ASP A 46 -24.77 12.05 -3.77
CA ASP A 46 -26.15 11.81 -3.34
C ASP A 46 -27.19 11.88 -4.49
N LYS A 47 -26.76 12.22 -5.70
CA LYS A 47 -27.60 12.30 -6.90
C LYS A 47 -27.27 11.16 -7.86
N LYS A 48 -28.30 10.48 -8.37
CA LYS A 48 -28.14 9.49 -9.44
C LYS A 48 -27.65 10.17 -10.72
N ALA A 49 -26.78 9.47 -11.45
CA ALA A 49 -26.27 9.93 -12.72
C ALA A 49 -27.38 10.04 -13.80
N THR A 50 -27.67 11.27 -14.21
CA THR A 50 -28.75 11.59 -15.14
C THR A 50 -28.33 11.47 -16.60
N THR A 51 -27.05 11.75 -16.92
CA THR A 51 -26.54 11.78 -18.29
C THR A 51 -25.56 10.64 -18.59
N THR A 52 -25.40 10.30 -19.88
CA THR A 52 -24.43 9.29 -20.32
C THR A 52 -22.98 9.72 -20.03
N SER A 53 -22.67 11.01 -20.15
CA SER A 53 -21.34 11.55 -19.84
C SER A 53 -21.01 11.42 -18.36
N ASP A 54 -21.95 11.73 -17.46
CA ASP A 54 -21.78 11.59 -16.02
C ASP A 54 -21.56 10.11 -15.63
N ARG A 55 -22.36 9.19 -16.17
CA ARG A 55 -22.17 7.75 -15.97
C ARG A 55 -20.79 7.26 -16.42
N LYS A 56 -20.28 7.80 -17.54
CA LYS A 56 -18.94 7.46 -18.03
C LYS A 56 -17.87 7.99 -17.08
N ARG A 57 -17.99 9.24 -16.61
CA ARG A 57 -17.05 9.86 -15.68
C ARG A 57 -17.00 9.12 -14.33
N ARG A 58 -18.15 8.80 -13.74
CA ARG A 58 -18.23 8.01 -12.50
C ARG A 58 -17.54 6.65 -12.62
N LYS A 59 -17.66 5.98 -13.78
CA LYS A 59 -16.92 4.73 -14.05
C LYS A 59 -15.42 4.94 -14.19
N GLU A 60 -14.97 6.02 -14.82
CA GLU A 60 -13.54 6.38 -14.91
C GLU A 60 -12.95 6.64 -13.52
N ILE A 61 -13.68 7.33 -12.64
CA ILE A 61 -13.27 7.55 -11.25
C ILE A 61 -13.26 6.23 -10.46
N ALA A 62 -14.31 5.40 -10.59
CA ALA A 62 -14.38 4.11 -9.90
C ALA A 62 -13.21 3.19 -10.32
N ARG A 63 -12.85 3.20 -11.61
CA ARG A 63 -11.68 2.50 -12.13
C ARG A 63 -10.40 2.98 -11.45
N ALA A 64 -10.18 4.29 -11.37
CA ALA A 64 -9.00 4.85 -10.75
C ALA A 64 -8.87 4.40 -9.29
N HIS A 65 -9.95 4.48 -8.50
CA HIS A 65 -9.97 4.04 -7.11
C HIS A 65 -9.65 2.55 -6.94
N ILE A 66 -10.18 1.68 -7.80
CA ILE A 66 -9.87 0.25 -7.74
C ILE A 66 -8.40 0.01 -8.06
N GLU A 67 -7.87 0.61 -9.12
CA GLU A 67 -6.46 0.47 -9.49
C GLU A 67 -5.52 0.98 -8.38
N THR A 68 -5.95 1.96 -7.58
CA THR A 68 -5.16 2.53 -6.47
C THR A 68 -5.46 1.93 -5.09
N GLY A 69 -6.22 0.84 -5.01
CA GLY A 69 -6.35 0.07 -3.76
C GLY A 69 -7.75 -0.05 -3.14
N SER A 70 -8.76 0.68 -3.61
CA SER A 70 -10.12 0.54 -3.09
C SER A 70 -10.78 -0.78 -3.49
N SER A 71 -11.68 -1.29 -2.65
CA SER A 71 -12.51 -2.43 -3.02
C SER A 71 -13.55 -2.06 -4.09
N ILE A 72 -14.06 -3.06 -4.82
CA ILE A 72 -15.14 -2.86 -5.79
C ILE A 72 -16.39 -2.23 -5.12
N LYS A 73 -16.67 -2.61 -3.87
CA LYS A 73 -17.79 -2.08 -3.09
C LYS A 73 -17.57 -0.62 -2.74
N GLU A 74 -16.41 -0.27 -2.19
CA GLU A 74 -16.05 1.11 -1.86
C GLU A 74 -16.09 2.02 -3.09
N ALA A 75 -15.51 1.58 -4.21
CA ALA A 75 -15.52 2.35 -5.45
C ALA A 75 -16.94 2.54 -6.01
N SER A 76 -17.81 1.53 -5.83
CA SER A 76 -19.23 1.58 -6.21
C SER A 76 -20.00 2.59 -5.38
N GLU A 77 -19.81 2.58 -4.06
CA GLU A 77 -20.47 3.49 -3.11
C GLU A 77 -19.97 4.94 -3.26
N LEU A 78 -18.67 5.11 -3.44
CA LEU A 78 -18.05 6.42 -3.62
C LEU A 78 -18.55 7.12 -4.88
N THR A 79 -18.63 6.39 -6.00
CA THR A 79 -19.02 6.95 -7.30
C THR A 79 -20.51 6.84 -7.58
N GLN A 80 -21.26 6.14 -6.71
CA GLN A 80 -22.70 5.87 -6.85
C GLN A 80 -23.02 5.19 -8.19
N THR A 81 -22.11 4.30 -8.58
CA THR A 81 -22.26 3.42 -9.73
C THR A 81 -22.82 2.11 -9.23
N HIS A 82 -23.76 1.50 -9.96
CA HIS A 82 -24.30 0.20 -9.59
C HIS A 82 -23.19 -0.86 -9.52
N ILE A 83 -23.13 -1.64 -8.44
CA ILE A 83 -22.04 -2.58 -8.15
C ILE A 83 -21.80 -3.58 -9.29
N SER A 84 -22.85 -4.07 -9.95
CA SER A 84 -22.70 -5.00 -11.08
C SER A 84 -21.99 -4.37 -12.29
N SER A 85 -22.17 -3.06 -12.50
CA SER A 85 -21.45 -2.35 -13.56
C SER A 85 -19.97 -2.22 -13.24
N VAL A 86 -19.63 -1.98 -11.97
CA VAL A 86 -18.25 -1.89 -11.50
C VAL A 86 -17.57 -3.27 -11.52
N LYS A 87 -18.27 -4.34 -11.12
CA LYS A 87 -17.78 -5.73 -11.25
C LYS A 87 -17.46 -6.08 -12.71
N ARG A 88 -18.39 -5.78 -13.63
CA ARG A 88 -18.17 -6.02 -15.07
C ARG A 88 -16.99 -5.21 -15.63
N LEU A 89 -16.87 -3.95 -15.20
CA LEU A 89 -15.73 -3.09 -15.54
C LEU A 89 -14.41 -3.70 -15.04
N SER A 90 -14.38 -4.10 -13.77
CA SER A 90 -13.22 -4.72 -13.12
C SER A 90 -12.74 -5.98 -13.84
N SER A 91 -13.68 -6.88 -14.15
CA SER A 91 -13.38 -8.11 -14.90
C SER A 91 -12.88 -7.82 -16.31
N LYS A 92 -13.56 -6.94 -17.06
CA LYS A 92 -13.20 -6.62 -18.45
C LYS A 92 -11.80 -6.03 -18.58
N GLU A 93 -11.39 -5.22 -17.60
CA GLU A 93 -10.15 -4.43 -17.67
C GLU A 93 -9.06 -4.93 -16.71
N ARG A 94 -9.29 -6.08 -16.08
CA ARG A 94 -8.41 -6.74 -15.11
C ARG A 94 -7.92 -5.79 -14.02
N LEU A 95 -8.84 -5.02 -13.44
CA LEU A 95 -8.49 -3.96 -12.49
C LEU A 95 -7.88 -4.51 -11.19
N GLN A 96 -8.26 -5.71 -10.77
CA GLN A 96 -7.69 -6.37 -9.59
C GLN A 96 -6.22 -6.79 -9.79
N GLU A 97 -5.83 -7.18 -11.01
CA GLU A 97 -4.41 -7.47 -11.31
C GLU A 97 -3.58 -6.19 -11.22
N LYS A 98 -4.08 -5.09 -11.82
CA LYS A 98 -3.41 -3.78 -11.74
C LYS A 98 -3.34 -3.24 -10.32
N GLN A 99 -4.40 -3.46 -9.53
CA GLN A 99 -4.42 -3.13 -8.10
C GLN A 99 -3.33 -3.90 -7.35
N ALA A 100 -3.18 -5.21 -7.61
CA ALA A 100 -2.14 -6.01 -6.99
C ALA A 100 -0.74 -5.52 -7.37
N ASP A 101 -0.51 -5.16 -8.64
CA ASP A 101 0.76 -4.57 -9.09
C ASP A 101 1.05 -3.23 -8.43
N PHE A 102 0.05 -2.35 -8.32
CA PHE A 102 0.16 -1.08 -7.62
C PHE A 102 0.53 -1.28 -6.14
N LEU A 103 -0.17 -2.17 -5.43
CA LEU A 103 0.09 -2.46 -4.02
C LEU A 103 1.47 -3.09 -3.80
N ARG A 104 1.95 -3.94 -4.72
CA ARG A 104 3.31 -4.47 -4.68
C ARG A 104 4.36 -3.36 -4.78
N ARG A 105 4.21 -2.45 -5.75
CA ARG A 105 5.13 -1.30 -5.91
C ARG A 105 5.14 -0.41 -4.67
N LEU A 106 3.96 -0.10 -4.14
CA LEU A 106 3.81 0.72 -2.94
C LEU A 106 4.49 0.07 -1.73
N ARG A 107 4.33 -1.24 -1.56
CA ARG A 107 5.01 -2.01 -0.52
C ARG A 107 6.53 -1.95 -0.68
N ASP A 108 7.03 -2.13 -1.90
CA ASP A 108 8.47 -2.15 -2.16
C ASP A 108 9.09 -0.75 -1.94
N GLU A 109 8.39 0.32 -2.32
CA GLU A 109 8.77 1.71 -2.02
C GLU A 109 8.82 1.98 -0.50
N HIS A 110 7.77 1.57 0.23
CA HIS A 110 7.76 1.71 1.68
C HIS A 110 8.89 0.91 2.35
N LYS A 111 9.17 -0.30 1.86
CA LYS A 111 10.27 -1.12 2.35
C LYS A 111 11.61 -0.42 2.14
N ALA A 112 11.87 0.09 0.93
CA ALA A 112 13.10 0.82 0.63
C ALA A 112 13.25 2.07 1.52
N ARG A 113 12.16 2.80 1.77
CA ARG A 113 12.17 3.97 2.66
C ARG A 113 12.43 3.60 4.12
N ILE A 114 11.90 2.47 4.58
CA ILE A 114 12.19 1.94 5.93
C ILE A 114 13.66 1.54 6.04
N GLU A 115 14.21 0.84 5.04
CA GLU A 115 15.62 0.44 5.02
C GLU A 115 16.55 1.66 5.03
N ALA A 116 16.26 2.69 4.22
CA ALA A 116 17.00 3.95 4.24
C ALA A 116 16.97 4.61 5.64
N ASN A 117 15.79 4.72 6.25
CA ASN A 117 15.66 5.25 7.61
C ASN A 117 16.42 4.41 8.66
N LYS A 118 16.44 3.08 8.52
CA LYS A 118 17.23 2.19 9.39
C LYS A 118 18.73 2.47 9.23
N CYS A 119 19.23 2.61 8.00
CA CYS A 119 20.61 2.97 7.72
C CYS A 119 20.99 4.34 8.30
N ASP A 120 20.12 5.35 8.14
CA ASP A 120 20.34 6.67 8.70
C ASP A 120 20.38 6.64 10.24
N ARG A 121 19.49 5.87 10.87
CA ARG A 121 19.51 5.63 12.33
C ARG A 121 20.78 4.94 12.78
N LEU A 122 21.23 3.90 12.07
CA LEU A 122 22.49 3.21 12.37
C LEU A 122 23.66 4.20 12.33
N ARG A 123 23.73 5.02 11.27
CA ARG A 123 24.77 6.04 11.11
C ARG A 123 24.74 7.09 12.22
N ALA A 124 23.56 7.53 12.62
CA ALA A 124 23.40 8.46 13.75
C ALA A 124 23.89 7.83 15.07
N ASN A 125 23.56 6.55 15.31
CA ASN A 125 24.01 5.80 16.48
C ASN A 125 25.53 5.62 16.50
N GLU A 126 26.16 5.33 15.37
CA GLU A 126 27.63 5.25 15.26
C GLU A 126 28.30 6.58 15.62
N ILE A 127 27.77 7.69 15.12
CA ILE A 127 28.28 9.04 15.45
C ILE A 127 28.11 9.33 16.94
N ALA A 128 26.95 9.01 17.51
CA ALA A 128 26.70 9.17 18.94
C ALA A 128 27.67 8.35 19.77
N LYS A 129 27.88 7.07 19.41
CA LYS A 129 28.85 6.18 20.07
C LYS A 129 30.27 6.74 20.02
N LYS A 130 30.73 7.23 18.86
CA LYS A 130 32.05 7.86 18.73
C LYS A 130 32.20 9.08 19.63
N LYS A 131 31.18 9.94 19.71
CA LYS A 131 31.19 11.10 20.61
C LYS A 131 31.20 10.71 22.08
N ILE A 132 30.45 9.68 22.46
CA ILE A 132 30.44 9.15 23.83
C ILE A 132 31.84 8.63 24.17
N ILE A 133 32.46 7.83 23.31
CA ILE A 133 33.82 7.30 23.52
C ILE A 133 34.83 8.43 23.66
N ALA A 134 34.84 9.41 22.75
CA ALA A 134 35.76 10.55 22.84
C ALA A 134 35.56 11.34 24.16
N THR A 135 34.32 11.48 24.63
CA THR A 135 34.03 12.13 25.92
C THR A 135 34.54 11.29 27.09
N ILE A 136 34.42 9.96 27.04
CA ILE A 136 34.97 9.05 28.06
C ILE A 136 36.51 9.15 28.08
N GLU A 137 37.15 9.17 26.92
CA GLU A 137 38.61 9.28 26.80
C GLU A 137 39.13 10.63 27.33
N ASP A 138 38.39 11.72 27.16
CA ASP A 138 38.74 13.06 27.65
C ASP A 138 38.37 13.30 29.14
N THR A 139 37.62 12.42 29.80
CA THR A 139 37.18 12.61 31.20
C THR A 139 37.78 11.56 32.15
N GLU A 140 38.32 11.98 33.29
CA GLU A 140 38.81 11.07 34.35
C GLU A 140 37.68 10.27 35.02
N TYR A 141 36.41 10.68 34.85
CA TYR A 141 35.26 10.07 35.51
C TYR A 141 34.02 10.05 34.61
N ILE A 142 33.32 8.91 34.57
CA ILE A 142 32.09 8.72 33.80
C ILE A 142 30.93 9.42 34.52
N SER A 143 30.35 10.44 33.90
CA SER A 143 29.18 11.13 34.46
C SER A 143 27.93 10.26 34.40
N LYS A 144 27.00 10.49 35.33
CA LYS A 144 25.71 9.77 35.40
C LYS A 144 24.88 9.90 34.11
N THR A 145 24.95 11.06 33.45
CA THR A 145 24.27 11.33 32.18
C THR A 145 24.86 10.50 31.02
N LEU A 146 26.18 10.28 31.03
CA LEU A 146 26.85 9.43 30.04
C LEU A 146 26.46 7.96 30.20
N GLN A 147 26.31 7.52 31.45
CA GLN A 147 25.83 6.17 31.80
C GLN A 147 24.37 5.94 31.37
N GLU A 148 23.49 6.91 31.60
CA GLU A 148 22.09 6.87 31.15
C GLU A 148 21.98 6.83 29.61
N THR A 149 22.86 7.56 28.90
CA THR A 149 22.90 7.56 27.43
C THR A 149 23.35 6.20 26.87
N LEU A 150 24.31 5.53 27.51
CA LEU A 150 24.74 4.18 27.14
C LEU A 150 23.62 3.15 27.31
N ILE A 151 22.90 3.19 28.43
CA ILE A 151 21.77 2.29 28.70
C ILE A 151 20.66 2.47 27.66
N LEU A 152 20.36 3.72 27.29
CA LEU A 152 19.36 4.01 26.26
C LEU A 152 19.78 3.49 24.87
N ASN A 153 21.06 3.58 24.54
CA ASN A 153 21.59 3.07 23.27
C ASN A 153 21.51 1.54 23.21
N GLU A 154 21.94 0.85 24.28
CA GLU A 154 21.87 -0.61 24.38
C GLU A 154 20.42 -1.12 24.29
N ARG A 155 19.47 -0.45 24.96
CA ARG A 155 18.03 -0.77 24.84
C ARG A 155 17.53 -0.60 23.41
N ALA A 156 17.92 0.47 22.73
CA ALA A 156 17.53 0.70 21.34
C ALA A 156 18.09 -0.37 20.39
N GLU A 157 19.33 -0.82 20.59
CA GLU A 157 19.92 -1.94 19.82
C GLU A 157 19.16 -3.26 20.05
N GLN A 158 18.75 -3.53 21.30
CA GLN A 158 17.95 -4.73 21.63
C GLN A 158 16.55 -4.69 21.00
N GLU A 159 15.85 -3.55 21.05
CA GLU A 159 14.53 -3.38 20.42
C GLU A 159 14.57 -3.58 18.90
N ILE A 160 15.65 -3.13 18.24
CA ILE A 160 15.86 -3.37 16.80
C ILE A 160 15.98 -4.87 16.52
N LEU A 161 16.74 -5.58 17.34
CA LEU A 161 16.98 -7.02 17.18
C LEU A 161 15.72 -7.85 17.45
N GLU A 162 14.90 -7.46 18.43
CA GLU A 162 13.59 -8.05 18.69
C GLU A 162 12.60 -7.81 17.54
N SER A 163 12.59 -6.59 16.99
CA SER A 163 11.75 -6.25 15.83
C SER A 163 12.07 -7.10 14.61
N ASP A 164 13.37 -7.33 14.31
CA ASP A 164 13.78 -8.17 13.20
C ASP A 164 13.41 -9.65 13.41
N ARG A 165 13.45 -10.15 14.66
CA ARG A 165 12.94 -11.48 15.01
C ARG A 165 11.43 -11.60 14.80
N LEU A 166 10.64 -10.59 15.18
CA LEU A 166 9.18 -10.57 14.94
C LEU A 166 8.84 -10.59 13.45
N ILE A 167 9.58 -9.85 12.62
CA ILE A 167 9.39 -9.87 11.16
C ILE A 167 9.68 -11.26 10.57
N GLN A 168 10.68 -11.98 11.10
CA GLN A 168 10.96 -13.36 10.68
C GLN A 168 9.85 -14.32 11.10
N LEU A 169 9.31 -14.17 12.32
CA LEU A 169 8.17 -14.95 12.79
C LEU A 169 6.92 -14.73 11.93
N GLU A 170 6.59 -13.48 11.60
CA GLU A 170 5.44 -13.16 10.75
C GLU A 170 5.57 -13.79 9.35
N LYS A 171 6.78 -13.81 8.76
CA LYS A 171 7.03 -14.52 7.50
C LYS A 171 6.80 -16.02 7.62
N LEU A 172 7.31 -16.64 8.69
CA LEU A 172 7.13 -18.07 8.94
C LEU A 172 5.65 -18.41 9.14
N GLU A 173 4.89 -17.60 9.86
CA GLU A 173 3.45 -17.78 10.04
C GLU A 173 2.68 -17.65 8.72
N LEU A 174 3.04 -16.69 7.87
CA LEU A 174 2.43 -16.54 6.54
C LEU A 174 2.76 -17.73 5.63
N GLU A 175 3.99 -18.24 5.67
CA GLU A 175 4.41 -19.43 4.93
C GLU A 175 3.67 -20.68 5.42
N GLN A 176 3.51 -20.85 6.74
CA GLN A 176 2.72 -21.95 7.32
C GLN A 176 1.24 -21.86 6.93
N LYS A 177 0.62 -20.67 7.01
CA LYS A 177 -0.78 -20.47 6.58
C LYS A 177 -0.98 -20.79 5.11
N LYS A 178 -0.02 -20.40 4.26
CA LYS A 178 -0.04 -20.73 2.84
C LYS A 178 0.09 -22.25 2.61
N ALA A 179 1.03 -22.90 3.30
CA ALA A 179 1.21 -24.34 3.21
C ALA A 179 -0.06 -25.10 3.65
N LEU A 180 -0.70 -24.69 4.73
CA LEU A 180 -1.99 -25.24 5.19
C LEU A 180 -3.09 -25.07 4.14
N SER A 181 -3.25 -23.86 3.58
CA SER A 181 -4.24 -23.60 2.52
C SER A 181 -4.00 -24.43 1.27
N ASP A 182 -2.75 -24.71 0.92
CA ASP A 182 -2.42 -25.53 -0.24
C ASP A 182 -2.70 -27.03 0.02
N VAL A 183 -2.48 -27.51 1.25
CA VAL A 183 -2.86 -28.86 1.67
C VAL A 183 -4.38 -29.06 1.68
N GLU A 184 -5.15 -28.10 2.20
CA GLU A 184 -6.61 -28.15 2.19
C GLU A 184 -7.16 -28.28 0.76
N LYS A 185 -6.65 -27.50 -0.18
CA LYS A 185 -7.03 -27.59 -1.61
C LYS A 185 -6.66 -28.93 -2.25
N THR A 186 -5.58 -29.58 -1.81
CA THR A 186 -5.22 -30.90 -2.33
C THR A 186 -6.13 -31.99 -1.78
N ASN A 187 -6.57 -31.87 -0.53
CA ASN A 187 -7.49 -32.83 0.09
C ASN A 187 -8.90 -32.71 -0.53
N GLU A 188 -9.42 -31.49 -0.73
CA GLU A 188 -10.71 -31.28 -1.41
C GLU A 188 -10.72 -31.91 -2.81
N LYS A 189 -9.63 -31.79 -3.57
CA LYS A 189 -9.49 -32.42 -4.89
C LYS A 189 -9.44 -33.94 -4.82
N LEU A 190 -8.87 -34.50 -3.75
CA LEU A 190 -8.78 -35.94 -3.56
C LEU A 190 -10.17 -36.51 -3.23
N ASP A 191 -10.90 -35.85 -2.33
CA ASP A 191 -12.27 -36.20 -1.96
C ASP A 191 -13.20 -36.16 -3.18
N ASP A 192 -13.10 -35.11 -4.01
CA ASP A 192 -13.85 -35.01 -5.27
C ASP A 192 -13.56 -36.16 -6.26
N VAL A 193 -12.33 -36.68 -6.27
CA VAL A 193 -11.93 -37.81 -7.14
C VAL A 193 -12.45 -39.13 -6.57
N LEU A 194 -12.39 -39.31 -5.25
CA LEU A 194 -12.89 -40.50 -4.56
C LEU A 194 -14.41 -40.62 -4.71
N SER A 195 -15.17 -39.53 -4.52
CA SER A 195 -16.63 -39.55 -4.70
C SER A 195 -17.03 -39.90 -6.13
N LYS A 196 -16.31 -39.42 -7.14
CA LYS A 196 -16.57 -39.78 -8.55
C LYS A 196 -16.26 -41.24 -8.86
N LEU A 197 -15.25 -41.83 -8.21
CA LEU A 197 -14.93 -43.25 -8.34
C LEU A 197 -16.01 -44.12 -7.68
N GLU A 198 -16.52 -43.72 -6.52
CA GLU A 198 -17.63 -44.41 -5.84
C GLU A 198 -18.94 -44.34 -6.63
N GLU A 199 -19.24 -43.23 -7.32
CA GLU A 199 -20.40 -43.12 -8.22
C GLU A 199 -20.27 -43.93 -9.51
N SER A 200 -19.05 -44.38 -9.85
CA SER A 200 -18.74 -45.11 -11.09
C SER A 200 -18.67 -46.64 -10.91
N LEU A 201 -18.82 -47.14 -9.69
CA LEU A 201 -18.80 -48.57 -9.31
C LEU A 201 -20.21 -49.09 -9.03
#